data_AF-A0AAD4CAU5-F1
#
_entry.id   AF-A0AAD4CAU5-F1
#
_cell.length_a   1.000
_cell.length_b   1.000
_cell.length_c   1.000
_cell.angle_alpha   90.00
_cell.angle_beta   90.00
_cell.angle_gamma   90.00
#
_symmetry.space_group_name_H-M   'P 1'
#
loop_
_entity.id
_entity.type
_entity.pdbx_description
1 polymer ?
#
loop_
_entity_poly.entity_id
_entity_poly.type
_entity_poly.pdbx_seq_one_letter_code
_entity_poly.pdbx_strand_id
1 'polypeptide(L)'
;MEALTMSLHKDNKMCPKWQVESAVVSGDPDDRTALLWALEQRANDGDLCVLGVGPPTDFGRRLAEAIVVDLYSQRDLLTSPIESENLAPQLKVRQRWSSFRGRSGRPGDLVIAWEEVARTPMVNAPLGWDAADRLMRMVFNIGSPAVLVGIKHQLLHLRTGRSAAPGVFTRDAAGAFAAEIWHDTNEHASRVGLVLSYWAIYDHRQRRQQEGYPDAVGQIVEDILSQLPHPKPDRGQVIAKVKEWSRRAWPWVQLVRIAGSPNILCFLPQGVRHFPGEDEWRMTDYRRLKKAQFDIIEWVFRKHRAALLRSVPVDFFEVFLYRRLPEARFAIEGWSDEEILSEPLDSAKFDHAFEHVATS
;
A
#
# COMPACT_ATOMS: atom_id res chain seq x y z
N MET A 1 28.18 15.74 18.92
CA MET A 1 29.49 16.45 18.90
C MET A 1 30.54 15.76 19.77
N GLU A 2 30.22 15.26 20.96
CA GLU A 2 31.20 14.57 21.84
C GLU A 2 31.81 13.28 21.26
N ALA A 3 31.05 12.51 20.46
CA ALA A 3 31.55 11.28 19.84
C ALA A 3 32.67 11.54 18.80
N LEU A 4 32.65 12.70 18.15
CA LEU A 4 33.64 13.09 17.13
C LEU A 4 34.92 13.62 17.79
N THR A 5 34.78 14.35 18.89
CA THR A 5 35.89 14.81 19.72
C THR A 5 36.65 13.64 20.36
N MET A 6 35.94 12.61 20.82
CA MET A 6 36.57 11.39 21.36
C MET A 6 37.30 10.55 20.32
N SER A 7 36.82 10.54 19.07
CA SER A 7 37.50 9.85 17.97
C SER A 7 38.83 10.52 17.59
N LEU A 8 38.87 11.86 17.60
CA LEU A 8 40.06 12.64 17.24
C LEU A 8 41.15 12.63 18.34
N HIS A 9 40.78 12.45 19.60
CA HIS A 9 41.74 12.33 20.71
C HIS A 9 42.53 11.01 20.69
N LYS A 10 41.97 9.94 20.10
CA LYS A 10 42.64 8.64 19.99
C LYS A 10 43.81 8.63 19.00
N ASP A 11 43.81 9.52 18.01
CA ASP A 11 44.77 9.50 16.90
C ASP A 11 45.97 10.45 17.07
N ASN A 12 46.14 11.07 18.26
CA ASN A 12 47.29 11.88 18.66
C ASN A 12 47.74 12.95 17.64
N LYS A 13 46.82 13.39 16.76
CA LYS A 13 47.04 14.53 15.87
C LYS A 13 46.55 15.78 16.58
N MET A 14 47.50 16.59 17.05
CA MET A 14 47.25 17.97 17.49
C MET A 14 46.38 18.66 16.45
N CYS A 15 45.14 19.02 16.82
CA CYS A 15 44.32 19.90 16.00
C CYS A 15 45.04 21.25 15.89
N PRO A 16 45.26 21.80 14.68
CA PRO A 16 45.69 23.19 14.56
C PRO A 16 44.61 24.08 15.20
N LYS A 17 45.03 25.10 15.96
CA LYS A 17 44.14 26.03 16.66
C LYS A 17 43.20 26.70 15.65
N TRP A 18 41.92 26.36 15.72
CA TRP A 18 40.84 26.99 14.97
C TRP A 18 40.53 28.34 15.60
N GLN A 19 41.28 29.38 15.24
CA GLN A 19 40.85 30.76 15.46
C GLN A 19 40.18 31.26 14.19
N VAL A 20 38.86 31.09 14.13
CA VAL A 20 38.04 31.96 13.28
C VAL A 20 37.75 33.17 14.15
N GLU A 21 38.57 34.21 14.05
CA GLU A 21 38.00 35.54 14.27
C GLU A 21 36.91 35.70 13.22
N SER A 22 35.69 35.97 13.68
CA SER A 22 34.51 36.22 12.88
C SER A 22 34.69 37.52 12.09
N ALA A 23 35.65 37.55 11.18
CA ALA A 23 35.70 38.53 10.12
C ALA A 23 34.61 38.13 9.14
N VAL A 24 33.46 38.77 9.32
CA VAL A 24 32.29 38.76 8.47
C VAL A 24 32.73 38.67 7.01
N VAL A 25 32.43 37.54 6.36
CA VAL A 25 32.41 37.47 4.90
C VAL A 25 31.28 38.41 4.50
N SER A 26 31.62 39.67 4.22
CA SER A 26 30.66 40.68 3.76
C SER A 26 30.34 40.36 2.30
N GLY A 27 29.44 39.41 2.11
CA GLY A 27 28.86 39.01 0.83
C GLY A 27 27.39 38.67 1.04
N ASP A 28 26.58 38.94 0.02
CA ASP A 28 25.13 38.73 0.00
C ASP A 28 24.76 37.32 0.53
N PRO A 29 23.71 37.14 1.36
CA PRO A 29 23.44 35.88 2.07
C PRO A 29 23.22 34.65 1.16
N ASP A 30 23.02 34.87 -0.15
CA ASP A 30 22.82 33.82 -1.15
C ASP A 30 24.11 33.36 -1.86
N ASP A 31 25.26 34.01 -1.65
CA ASP A 31 26.48 33.69 -2.41
C ASP A 31 27.31 32.56 -1.77
N ARG A 32 26.76 31.34 -1.80
CA ARG A 32 27.40 30.10 -1.32
C ARG A 32 28.71 29.78 -2.05
N THR A 33 28.94 30.38 -3.22
CA THR A 33 30.15 30.20 -4.04
C THR A 33 31.36 30.90 -3.43
N ALA A 34 31.17 32.04 -2.75
CA ALA A 34 32.25 32.75 -2.05
C ALA A 34 32.80 31.94 -0.86
N LEU A 35 31.94 31.22 -0.14
CA LEU A 35 32.33 30.33 0.96
C LEU A 35 33.21 29.16 0.46
N LEU A 36 32.78 28.52 -0.64
CA LEU A 36 33.51 27.38 -1.21
C LEU A 36 34.87 27.79 -1.76
N TRP A 37 34.96 28.97 -2.37
CA TRP A 37 36.24 29.54 -2.81
C TRP A 37 37.18 29.84 -1.65
N ALA A 38 36.67 30.42 -0.55
CA ALA A 38 37.48 30.71 0.63
C ALA A 38 38.04 29.43 1.27
N LEU A 39 37.28 28.34 1.25
CA LEU A 39 37.72 27.02 1.71
C LEU A 39 38.80 26.43 0.80
N GLU A 40 38.67 26.57 -0.53
CA GLU A 40 39.67 26.10 -1.48
C GLU A 40 41.01 26.84 -1.36
N GLN A 41 40.98 28.18 -1.24
CA GLN A 41 42.21 28.96 -1.03
C GLN A 41 42.90 28.55 0.27
N ARG A 42 42.15 28.28 1.34
CA ARG A 42 42.72 27.78 2.60
C ARG A 42 43.30 26.38 2.50
N ALA A 43 42.66 25.48 1.75
CA ALA A 43 43.14 24.11 1.58
C ALA A 43 44.48 24.05 0.82
N ASN A 44 44.75 25.05 -0.01
CA ASN A 44 45.95 25.15 -0.84
C ASN A 44 47.01 26.12 -0.28
N ASP A 45 46.94 26.48 1.02
CA ASP A 45 47.81 27.48 1.67
C ASP A 45 47.88 28.83 0.93
N GLY A 46 46.78 29.21 0.26
CA GLY A 46 46.64 30.46 -0.47
C GLY A 46 46.62 31.69 0.44
N ASP A 47 47.13 32.81 -0.05
CA ASP A 47 47.25 34.05 0.72
C ASP A 47 45.87 34.60 1.10
N LEU A 48 45.60 34.62 2.41
CA LEU A 48 44.32 35.03 3.00
C LEU A 48 43.97 36.50 2.72
N CYS A 49 44.94 37.30 2.28
CA CYS A 49 44.71 38.70 1.88
C CYS A 49 43.84 38.84 0.61
N VAL A 50 43.68 37.77 -0.17
CA VAL A 50 42.89 37.77 -1.42
C VAL A 50 41.38 37.65 -1.15
N LEU A 51 40.96 37.23 0.04
CA LEU A 51 39.56 37.02 0.41
C LEU A 51 38.68 38.29 0.33
N GLY A 52 39.28 39.48 0.39
CA GLY A 52 38.57 40.75 0.24
C GLY A 52 38.13 41.09 -1.19
N VAL A 53 38.65 40.38 -2.21
CA VAL A 53 38.39 40.66 -3.63
C VAL A 53 37.30 39.74 -4.21
N GLY A 54 36.95 38.66 -3.51
CA GLY A 54 35.93 37.69 -3.93
C GLY A 54 36.44 36.65 -4.95
N PRO A 55 35.63 35.62 -5.24
CA PRO A 55 36.03 34.54 -6.15
C PRO A 55 36.24 35.04 -7.59
N PRO A 56 37.17 34.46 -8.35
CA PRO A 56 37.27 34.67 -9.79
C PRO A 56 35.93 34.39 -10.48
N THR A 57 35.58 35.16 -11.52
CA THR A 57 34.26 35.09 -12.18
C THR A 57 33.95 33.73 -12.80
N ASP A 58 34.97 32.92 -13.10
CA ASP A 58 34.82 31.58 -13.67
C ASP A 58 35.01 30.45 -12.64
N PHE A 59 35.19 30.78 -11.36
CA PHE A 59 35.36 29.81 -10.28
C PHE A 59 34.17 28.85 -10.18
N GLY A 60 32.93 29.35 -10.26
CA GLY A 60 31.74 28.52 -10.21
C GLY A 60 31.69 27.46 -11.33
N ARG A 61 32.18 27.82 -12.53
CA ARG A 61 32.29 26.87 -13.65
C ARG A 61 33.37 25.83 -13.38
N ARG A 62 34.56 26.25 -12.94
CA ARG A 62 35.67 25.33 -12.63
C ARG A 62 35.32 24.36 -11.51
N LEU A 63 34.61 24.84 -10.49
CA LEU A 63 34.11 24.01 -9.39
C LEU A 63 33.10 22.97 -9.91
N ALA A 64 32.16 23.38 -10.77
CA ALA A 64 31.20 22.45 -11.38
C ALA A 64 31.91 21.40 -12.24
N GLU A 65 32.90 21.81 -13.05
CA GLU A 65 33.71 20.90 -13.86
C GLU A 65 34.53 19.94 -13.00
N ALA A 66 35.13 20.43 -11.92
CA ALA A 66 35.88 19.60 -10.97
C ALA A 66 34.96 18.59 -10.25
N ILE A 67 33.77 19.00 -9.81
CA ILE A 67 32.76 18.10 -9.22
C ILE A 67 32.35 17.02 -10.23
N VAL A 68 32.12 17.40 -11.49
CA VAL A 68 31.76 16.45 -12.54
C VAL A 68 32.90 15.48 -12.80
N VAL A 69 34.13 15.96 -12.92
CA VAL A 69 35.32 15.12 -13.13
C VAL A 69 35.53 14.17 -11.94
N ASP A 70 35.43 14.65 -10.71
CA ASP A 70 35.58 13.83 -9.50
C ASP A 70 34.46 12.79 -9.37
N LEU A 71 33.22 13.14 -9.74
CA LEU A 71 32.10 12.19 -9.84
C LEU A 71 32.33 11.09 -10.89
N TYR A 72 33.01 11.41 -11.99
CA TYR A 72 33.38 10.43 -13.01
C TYR A 72 34.61 9.59 -12.61
N SER A 73 35.57 10.17 -11.88
CA SER A 73 36.78 9.48 -11.43
C SER A 73 36.56 8.59 -10.19
N GLN A 74 35.59 8.90 -9.33
CA GLN A 74 35.30 8.12 -8.12
C GLN A 74 34.37 6.91 -8.34
N ARG A 75 33.92 6.65 -9.58
CA ARG A 75 33.05 5.52 -9.91
C ARG A 75 33.68 4.13 -9.69
N ASP A 76 34.99 4.04 -9.46
CA ASP A 76 35.69 2.75 -9.32
C ASP A 76 36.11 2.36 -7.88
N LEU A 77 35.94 3.19 -6.83
CA LEU A 77 36.61 2.88 -5.54
C LEU A 77 35.88 3.07 -4.21
N LEU A 78 34.56 3.33 -4.12
CA LEU A 78 33.89 3.36 -2.80
C LEU A 78 32.53 2.67 -2.75
N THR A 79 32.50 1.63 -1.91
CA THR A 79 31.41 0.75 -1.52
C THR A 79 30.51 1.39 -0.44
N SER A 80 29.21 1.50 -0.75
CA SER A 80 28.03 1.63 0.16
C SER A 80 27.72 3.00 0.81
N PRO A 81 26.44 3.33 1.15
CA PRO A 81 25.15 3.00 0.53
C PRO A 81 24.37 4.30 0.21
N ILE A 82 24.24 4.66 -1.07
CA ILE A 82 23.30 5.71 -1.49
C ILE A 82 22.40 5.14 -2.58
N GLU A 83 21.11 5.35 -2.33
CA GLU A 83 19.91 4.99 -3.08
C GLU A 83 20.14 4.69 -4.57
N SER A 84 19.84 3.44 -4.90
CA SER A 84 20.01 2.89 -6.23
C SER A 84 18.93 3.35 -7.19
N GLU A 85 19.15 4.49 -7.85
CA GLU A 85 18.25 4.93 -8.92
C GLU A 85 18.50 4.22 -10.26
N ASN A 86 19.64 3.53 -10.47
CA ASN A 86 20.00 2.96 -11.77
C ASN A 86 20.36 1.46 -11.79
N LEU A 87 19.73 0.63 -10.95
CA LEU A 87 19.72 -0.82 -11.19
C LEU A 87 18.80 -1.18 -12.37
N ALA A 88 19.22 -2.14 -13.21
CA ALA A 88 18.34 -2.73 -14.21
C ALA A 88 17.02 -3.20 -13.55
N PRO A 89 15.85 -3.05 -14.20
CA PRO A 89 14.54 -3.30 -13.56
C PRO A 89 14.44 -4.65 -12.84
N GLN A 90 15.02 -5.71 -13.41
CA GLN A 90 15.04 -7.05 -12.83
C GLN A 90 15.91 -7.15 -11.55
N LEU A 91 17.00 -6.38 -11.44
CA LEU A 91 17.82 -6.35 -10.24
C LEU A 91 17.10 -5.62 -9.09
N LYS A 92 16.35 -4.54 -9.40
CA LYS A 92 15.50 -3.86 -8.40
C LYS A 92 14.42 -4.80 -7.85
N VAL A 93 13.74 -5.53 -8.75
CA VAL A 93 12.73 -6.53 -8.37
C VAL A 93 13.34 -7.67 -7.54
N ARG A 94 14.48 -8.20 -7.96
CA ARG A 94 15.18 -9.26 -7.23
C ARG A 94 15.62 -8.79 -5.84
N GLN A 95 16.17 -7.58 -5.72
CA GLN A 95 16.54 -6.98 -4.44
C GLN A 95 15.33 -6.79 -3.53
N ARG A 96 14.17 -6.39 -4.08
CA ARG A 96 12.92 -6.26 -3.32
C ARG A 96 12.49 -7.60 -2.72
N TRP A 97 12.46 -8.65 -3.53
CA TRP A 97 12.03 -9.96 -3.06
C TRP A 97 13.05 -10.65 -2.17
N SER A 98 14.35 -10.34 -2.28
CA SER A 98 15.38 -10.88 -1.38
C SER A 98 15.42 -10.16 -0.02
N SER A 99 15.07 -8.88 0.01
CA SER A 99 15.04 -8.07 1.24
C SER A 99 13.68 -8.04 1.93
N PHE A 100 12.71 -8.81 1.43
CA PHE A 100 11.35 -8.85 1.94
C PHE A 100 11.31 -9.30 3.41
N ARG A 101 10.64 -8.53 4.27
CA ARG A 101 10.47 -8.83 5.70
C ARG A 101 9.04 -9.30 5.97
N GLY A 102 8.87 -10.58 6.29
CA GLY A 102 7.59 -11.15 6.71
C GLY A 102 7.45 -11.32 8.22
N ARG A 103 6.46 -12.12 8.63
CA ARG A 103 5.99 -12.41 10.00
C ARG A 103 7.05 -12.64 11.09
N SER A 104 8.25 -13.10 10.74
CA SER A 104 9.30 -13.44 11.74
C SER A 104 10.37 -12.36 11.92
N GLY A 105 10.26 -11.19 11.27
CA GLY A 105 11.30 -10.15 11.30
C GLY A 105 12.63 -10.58 10.66
N ARG A 106 12.75 -11.84 10.22
CA ARG A 106 13.83 -12.34 9.38
C ARG A 106 13.51 -12.05 7.91
N PRO A 107 14.50 -11.65 7.10
CA PRO A 107 14.33 -11.58 5.65
C PRO A 107 13.83 -12.94 5.14
N GLY A 108 12.63 -12.97 4.57
CA GLY A 108 12.12 -14.10 3.84
C GLY A 108 12.49 -13.90 2.39
N ASP A 109 13.44 -14.68 1.87
CA ASP A 109 13.81 -14.60 0.46
C ASP A 109 12.67 -15.15 -0.41
N LEU A 110 11.97 -14.24 -1.10
CA LEU A 110 10.90 -14.55 -2.04
C LEU A 110 11.37 -14.58 -3.49
N VAL A 111 12.67 -14.45 -3.77
CA VAL A 111 13.20 -14.48 -5.13
C VAL A 111 12.85 -15.80 -5.81
N ILE A 112 12.96 -16.93 -5.10
CA ILE A 112 12.61 -18.24 -5.66
C ILE A 112 11.13 -18.29 -6.04
N ALA A 113 10.24 -17.77 -5.18
CA ALA A 113 8.81 -17.72 -5.50
C ALA A 113 8.53 -16.82 -6.71
N TRP A 114 9.22 -15.69 -6.83
CA TRP A 114 9.14 -14.82 -8.00
C TRP A 114 9.63 -15.50 -9.28
N GLU A 115 10.75 -16.22 -9.23
CA GLU A 115 11.27 -17.01 -10.35
C GLU A 115 10.29 -18.14 -10.76
N GLU A 116 9.69 -18.83 -9.80
CA GLU A 116 8.67 -19.86 -10.04
C GLU A 116 7.44 -19.26 -10.76
N VAL A 117 6.95 -18.12 -10.30
CA VAL A 117 5.80 -17.42 -10.91
C VAL A 117 6.15 -16.94 -12.33
N ALA A 118 7.34 -16.36 -12.54
CA ALA A 118 7.77 -15.88 -13.86
C ALA A 118 7.87 -16.99 -14.91
N ARG A 119 8.25 -18.21 -14.48
CA ARG A 119 8.35 -19.40 -15.32
C ARG A 119 7.03 -20.14 -15.51
N THR A 120 5.95 -19.72 -14.84
CA THR A 120 4.64 -20.38 -14.97
C THR A 120 4.16 -20.31 -16.42
N PRO A 121 3.83 -21.45 -17.06
CA PRO A 121 3.46 -21.48 -18.47
C PRO A 121 2.09 -20.83 -18.70
N MET A 122 2.04 -19.83 -19.59
CA MET A 122 0.80 -19.26 -20.13
C MET A 122 0.57 -19.78 -21.56
N VAL A 123 -0.59 -19.46 -22.14
CA VAL A 123 -1.05 -19.99 -23.43
C VAL A 123 0.00 -19.90 -24.56
N ASN A 124 0.78 -18.80 -24.63
CA ASN A 124 1.73 -18.56 -25.73
C ASN A 124 3.19 -18.40 -25.27
N ALA A 125 3.45 -18.22 -23.97
CA ALA A 125 4.76 -17.93 -23.41
C ALA A 125 4.73 -18.13 -21.88
N PRO A 126 5.88 -18.21 -21.20
CA PRO A 126 5.92 -18.01 -19.74
C PRO A 126 5.30 -16.66 -19.35
N LEU A 127 4.80 -16.55 -18.13
CA LEU A 127 4.20 -15.31 -17.61
C LEU A 127 5.15 -14.10 -17.76
N GLY A 128 6.44 -14.31 -17.51
CA GLY A 128 7.47 -13.27 -17.56
C GLY A 128 7.68 -12.57 -16.22
N TRP A 129 8.86 -11.98 -16.08
CA TRP A 129 9.38 -11.41 -14.83
C TRP A 129 8.57 -10.24 -14.29
N ASP A 130 8.16 -9.30 -15.15
CA ASP A 130 7.42 -8.10 -14.75
C ASP A 130 5.99 -8.44 -14.34
N ALA A 131 5.34 -9.34 -15.08
CA ALA A 131 4.00 -9.82 -14.74
C ALA A 131 4.02 -10.65 -13.44
N ALA A 132 5.07 -11.43 -13.20
CA ALA A 132 5.27 -12.13 -11.93
C ALA A 132 5.41 -11.16 -10.76
N ASP A 133 6.26 -10.15 -10.89
CA ASP A 133 6.43 -9.10 -9.88
C ASP A 133 5.10 -8.42 -9.56
N ARG A 134 4.37 -8.05 -10.62
CA ARG A 134 3.06 -7.41 -10.50
C ARG A 134 2.08 -8.27 -9.72
N LEU A 135 1.92 -9.55 -10.07
CA LEU A 135 0.96 -10.44 -9.40
C LEU A 135 1.35 -10.70 -7.94
N MET A 136 2.64 -10.91 -7.66
CA MET A 136 3.10 -11.05 -6.28
C MET A 136 2.83 -9.79 -5.47
N ARG A 137 3.19 -8.61 -5.99
CA ARG A 137 2.89 -7.32 -5.32
C ARG A 137 1.41 -7.16 -5.04
N MET A 138 0.53 -7.53 -5.98
CA MET A 138 -0.91 -7.50 -5.76
C MET A 138 -1.33 -8.39 -4.58
N VAL A 139 -0.71 -9.55 -4.37
CA VAL A 139 -1.00 -10.43 -3.22
C VAL A 139 -0.45 -9.86 -1.92
N PHE A 140 0.80 -9.39 -1.92
CA PHE A 140 1.45 -8.85 -0.72
C PHE A 140 0.86 -7.51 -0.28
N ASN A 141 0.21 -6.76 -1.18
CA ASN A 141 -0.48 -5.53 -0.81
C ASN A 141 -1.84 -5.77 -0.16
N ILE A 142 -2.45 -6.96 -0.32
CA ILE A 142 -3.69 -7.31 0.40
C ILE A 142 -3.38 -7.37 1.89
N GLY A 143 -4.12 -6.60 2.69
CA GLY A 143 -3.92 -6.53 4.13
C GLY A 143 -2.52 -6.08 4.54
N SER A 144 -1.87 -5.26 3.71
CA SER A 144 -0.63 -4.59 4.12
C SER A 144 -0.90 -3.57 5.24
N PRO A 145 0.13 -3.12 5.98
CA PRO A 145 -0.04 -2.10 7.01
C PRO A 145 -0.81 -0.86 6.53
N ALA A 146 -0.54 -0.39 5.31
CA ALA A 146 -1.26 0.73 4.72
C ALA A 146 -2.76 0.43 4.49
N VAL A 147 -3.10 -0.81 4.15
CA VAL A 147 -4.50 -1.24 4.07
C VAL A 147 -5.17 -1.29 5.44
N LEU A 148 -4.45 -1.76 6.46
CA LEU A 148 -4.94 -1.82 7.84
C LEU A 148 -5.24 -0.42 8.39
N VAL A 149 -4.39 0.57 8.10
CA VAL A 149 -4.69 1.99 8.36
C VAL A 149 -5.97 2.44 7.65
N GLY A 150 -6.13 2.07 6.37
CA GLY A 150 -7.36 2.34 5.62
C GLY A 150 -8.62 1.75 6.28
N ILE A 151 -8.54 0.51 6.77
CA ILE A 151 -9.63 -0.15 7.50
C ILE A 151 -9.93 0.59 8.81
N LYS A 152 -8.91 0.93 9.60
CA LYS A 152 -9.05 1.72 10.83
C LYS A 152 -9.79 3.03 10.56
N HIS A 153 -9.41 3.77 9.53
CA HIS A 153 -10.07 5.02 9.16
C HIS A 153 -11.52 4.83 8.73
N GLN A 154 -11.83 3.75 7.99
CA GLN A 154 -13.21 3.43 7.62
C GLN A 154 -14.07 3.07 8.84
N LEU A 155 -13.53 2.31 9.80
CA LEU A 155 -14.21 2.00 11.06
C LEU A 155 -14.51 3.28 11.86
N LEU A 156 -13.51 4.16 12.01
CA LEU A 156 -13.68 5.45 12.69
C LEU A 156 -14.74 6.32 11.98
N HIS A 157 -14.71 6.37 10.65
CA HIS A 157 -15.69 7.10 9.86
C HIS A 157 -17.12 6.57 10.10
N LEU A 158 -17.31 5.25 10.13
CA LEU A 158 -18.59 4.63 10.46
C LEU A 158 -19.05 4.94 11.90
N ARG A 159 -18.12 4.97 12.88
CA ARG A 159 -18.42 5.33 14.29
C ARG A 159 -18.90 6.75 14.47
N THR A 160 -18.23 7.70 13.80
CA THR A 160 -18.49 9.13 14.02
C THR A 160 -19.84 9.60 13.48
N GLY A 161 -20.57 8.74 12.75
CA GLY A 161 -21.92 9.04 12.26
C GLY A 161 -21.96 10.24 11.30
N ARG A 162 -20.81 10.69 10.78
CA ARG A 162 -20.71 11.87 9.91
C ARG A 162 -21.36 11.69 8.54
N SER A 163 -21.77 10.46 8.20
CA SER A 163 -22.61 10.20 7.03
C SER A 163 -24.09 10.26 7.41
N ALA A 164 -24.87 11.09 6.71
CA ALA A 164 -26.32 11.24 6.81
C ALA A 164 -27.07 9.98 6.32
N ALA A 165 -26.75 8.84 6.93
CA ALA A 165 -27.01 7.54 6.36
C ALA A 165 -28.25 6.87 6.97
N PRO A 166 -28.96 6.02 6.22
CA PRO A 166 -30.03 5.19 6.77
C PRO A 166 -29.50 4.29 7.90
N GLY A 167 -30.37 3.67 8.70
CA GLY A 167 -29.97 2.73 9.73
C GLY A 167 -29.23 1.49 9.18
N VAL A 168 -29.08 0.47 10.03
CA VAL A 168 -28.48 -0.81 9.65
C VAL A 168 -29.27 -1.47 8.50
N PHE A 169 -28.59 -2.03 7.50
CA PHE A 169 -29.23 -2.78 6.42
C PHE A 169 -29.57 -4.22 6.85
N THR A 170 -30.58 -4.81 6.20
CA THR A 170 -30.99 -6.20 6.41
C THR A 170 -29.94 -7.19 5.85
N ARG A 171 -29.86 -8.40 6.43
CA ARG A 171 -28.90 -9.46 6.03
C ARG A 171 -29.44 -10.30 4.87
N ASP A 172 -29.95 -9.64 3.83
CA ASP A 172 -30.58 -10.27 2.68
C ASP A 172 -30.23 -9.54 1.38
N ALA A 173 -30.71 -10.07 0.25
CA ALA A 173 -30.46 -9.49 -1.06
C ALA A 173 -31.00 -8.05 -1.17
N ALA A 174 -32.11 -7.74 -0.49
CA ALA A 174 -32.68 -6.39 -0.46
C ALA A 174 -31.77 -5.42 0.29
N GLY A 175 -31.23 -5.84 1.43
CA GLY A 175 -30.25 -5.08 2.21
C GLY A 175 -28.94 -4.87 1.46
N ALA A 176 -28.44 -5.89 0.76
CA ALA A 176 -27.25 -5.76 -0.10
C ALA A 176 -27.51 -4.81 -1.29
N PHE A 177 -28.72 -4.85 -1.87
CA PHE A 177 -29.12 -3.92 -2.92
C PHE A 177 -29.20 -2.47 -2.38
N ALA A 178 -29.89 -2.26 -1.26
CA ALA A 178 -30.00 -0.95 -0.62
C ALA A 178 -28.63 -0.39 -0.19
N ALA A 179 -27.75 -1.25 0.32
CA ALA A 179 -26.38 -0.90 0.64
C ALA A 179 -25.63 -0.42 -0.60
N GLU A 180 -25.74 -1.11 -1.75
CA GLU A 180 -25.10 -0.66 -2.99
C GLU A 180 -25.55 0.73 -3.40
N ILE A 181 -26.87 0.98 -3.45
CA ILE A 181 -27.42 2.29 -3.85
C ILE A 181 -26.86 3.40 -2.95
N TRP A 182 -26.78 3.12 -1.66
CA TRP A 182 -26.25 4.06 -0.69
C TRP A 182 -24.74 4.28 -0.87
N HIS A 183 -23.94 3.22 -1.06
CA HIS A 183 -22.50 3.34 -1.26
C HIS A 183 -22.14 4.02 -2.59
N ASP A 184 -22.94 3.85 -3.64
CA ASP A 184 -22.74 4.47 -4.96
C ASP A 184 -22.93 5.99 -4.88
N THR A 185 -23.93 6.43 -4.10
CA THR A 185 -24.19 7.86 -3.84
C THR A 185 -23.27 8.47 -2.79
N ASN A 186 -22.58 7.64 -2.00
CA ASN A 186 -21.68 8.04 -0.92
C ASN A 186 -20.31 7.38 -1.10
N GLU A 187 -19.65 7.63 -2.24
CA GLU A 187 -18.36 6.98 -2.58
C GLU A 187 -17.29 7.22 -1.51
N HIS A 188 -17.33 8.38 -0.83
CA HIS A 188 -16.45 8.71 0.29
C HIS A 188 -16.65 7.80 1.52
N ALA A 189 -17.80 7.14 1.64
CA ALA A 189 -18.15 6.37 2.82
C ALA A 189 -17.60 4.93 2.80
N SER A 190 -17.64 4.22 1.66
CA SER A 190 -17.01 2.90 1.56
C SER A 190 -16.96 2.34 0.13
N ARG A 191 -15.79 2.40 -0.52
CA ARG A 191 -15.49 1.61 -1.74
C ARG A 191 -15.52 0.10 -1.49
N VAL A 192 -15.21 -0.31 -0.26
CA VAL A 192 -15.29 -1.71 0.18
C VAL A 192 -16.74 -2.19 0.13
N GLY A 193 -17.69 -1.36 0.61
CA GLY A 193 -19.13 -1.64 0.58
C GLY A 193 -19.67 -1.89 -0.83
N LEU A 194 -19.22 -1.13 -1.84
CA LEU A 194 -19.59 -1.35 -3.25
C LEU A 194 -19.19 -2.73 -3.75
N VAL A 195 -17.94 -3.13 -3.51
CA VAL A 195 -17.44 -4.43 -3.97
C VAL A 195 -18.07 -5.58 -3.21
N LEU A 196 -18.27 -5.44 -1.91
CA LEU A 196 -19.03 -6.41 -1.11
C LEU A 196 -20.46 -6.54 -1.60
N SER A 197 -21.12 -5.45 -2.01
CA SER A 197 -22.49 -5.49 -2.52
C SER A 197 -22.57 -6.26 -3.85
N TYR A 198 -21.61 -6.05 -4.76
CA TYR A 198 -21.55 -6.82 -6.01
C TYR A 198 -21.36 -8.31 -5.74
N TRP A 199 -20.44 -8.64 -4.84
CA TRP A 199 -20.22 -10.03 -4.43
C TRP A 199 -21.46 -10.63 -3.77
N ALA A 200 -22.10 -9.93 -2.83
CA ALA A 200 -23.26 -10.43 -2.08
C ALA A 200 -24.46 -10.70 -3.00
N ILE A 201 -24.75 -9.81 -3.95
CA ILE A 201 -25.83 -10.02 -4.93
C ILE A 201 -25.55 -11.24 -5.80
N TYR A 202 -24.29 -11.43 -6.24
CA TYR A 202 -23.90 -12.64 -6.96
C TYR A 202 -24.01 -13.90 -6.10
N ASP A 203 -23.58 -13.83 -4.84
CA ASP A 203 -23.61 -14.95 -3.90
C ASP A 203 -25.04 -15.40 -3.60
N HIS A 204 -25.95 -14.45 -3.31
CA HIS A 204 -27.38 -14.74 -3.20
C HIS A 204 -27.91 -15.42 -4.47
N ARG A 205 -27.48 -14.96 -5.66
CA ARG A 205 -27.96 -15.51 -6.95
C ARG A 205 -27.52 -16.95 -7.09
N GLN A 206 -26.28 -17.22 -6.75
CA GLN A 206 -25.71 -18.56 -6.78
C GLN A 206 -26.43 -19.49 -5.80
N ARG A 207 -26.77 -19.02 -4.60
CA ARG A 207 -27.57 -19.80 -3.63
C ARG A 207 -28.95 -20.16 -4.19
N ARG A 208 -29.69 -19.21 -4.79
CA ARG A 208 -30.97 -19.49 -5.45
C ARG A 208 -30.84 -20.51 -6.59
N GLN A 209 -29.77 -20.41 -7.37
CA GLN A 209 -29.51 -21.40 -8.41
C GLN A 209 -29.25 -22.80 -7.82
N GLN A 210 -28.53 -22.90 -6.71
CA GLN A 210 -28.27 -24.16 -6.00
C GLN A 210 -29.53 -24.75 -5.34
N GLU A 211 -30.46 -23.89 -4.91
CA GLU A 211 -31.79 -24.27 -4.42
C GLU A 211 -32.73 -24.79 -5.53
N GLY A 212 -32.30 -24.76 -6.80
CA GLY A 212 -33.06 -25.31 -7.93
C GLY A 212 -33.97 -24.32 -8.64
N TYR A 213 -33.85 -23.01 -8.37
CA TYR A 213 -34.63 -22.01 -9.09
C TYR A 213 -34.12 -21.85 -10.54
N PRO A 214 -34.96 -22.10 -11.56
CA PRO A 214 -34.56 -22.03 -12.97
C PRO A 214 -34.24 -20.60 -13.44
N ASP A 215 -34.93 -19.59 -12.88
CA ASP A 215 -34.61 -18.18 -13.05
C ASP A 215 -34.14 -17.55 -11.73
N ALA A 216 -32.89 -17.84 -11.36
CA ALA A 216 -32.27 -17.28 -10.15
C ALA A 216 -32.18 -15.74 -10.17
N VAL A 217 -32.14 -15.11 -11.35
CA VAL A 217 -32.11 -13.64 -11.46
C VAL A 217 -33.49 -13.07 -11.17
N GLY A 218 -34.53 -13.62 -11.79
CA GLY A 218 -35.93 -13.26 -11.50
C GLY A 218 -36.26 -13.43 -10.02
N GLN A 219 -35.86 -14.55 -9.42
CA GLN A 219 -36.12 -14.79 -8.00
C GLN A 219 -35.49 -13.74 -7.09
N ILE A 220 -34.24 -13.34 -7.35
CA ILE A 220 -33.60 -12.28 -6.55
C ILE A 220 -34.28 -10.93 -6.73
N VAL A 221 -34.71 -10.61 -7.94
CA VAL A 221 -35.42 -9.36 -8.20
C VAL A 221 -36.73 -9.33 -7.38
N GLU A 222 -37.47 -10.43 -7.34
CA GLU A 222 -38.68 -10.54 -6.51
C GLU A 222 -38.37 -10.48 -5.01
N ASP A 223 -37.29 -11.14 -4.56
CA ASP A 223 -36.81 -11.08 -3.17
C ASP A 223 -36.50 -9.62 -2.77
N ILE A 224 -35.80 -8.88 -3.63
CA ILE A 224 -35.47 -7.46 -3.42
C ILE A 224 -36.74 -6.60 -3.38
N LEU A 225 -37.61 -6.72 -4.38
CA LEU A 225 -38.83 -5.90 -4.49
C LEU A 225 -39.86 -6.19 -3.41
N SER A 226 -39.88 -7.40 -2.86
CA SER A 226 -40.79 -7.77 -1.77
C SER A 226 -40.36 -7.21 -0.41
N GLN A 227 -39.06 -6.99 -0.20
CA GLN A 227 -38.48 -6.59 1.10
C GLN A 227 -38.10 -5.11 1.19
N LEU A 228 -37.97 -4.39 0.07
CA LEU A 228 -37.66 -2.95 0.09
C LEU A 228 -38.87 -2.10 0.52
N PRO A 229 -38.64 -1.03 1.32
CA PRO A 229 -39.70 -0.14 1.78
C PRO A 229 -40.28 0.69 0.64
N HIS A 230 -41.52 1.17 0.82
CA HIS A 230 -42.18 2.05 -0.16
C HIS A 230 -41.55 3.46 -0.17
N PRO A 231 -41.44 4.12 -1.35
CA PRO A 231 -41.84 3.65 -2.68
C PRO A 231 -40.87 2.59 -3.24
N LYS A 232 -41.44 1.53 -3.83
CA LYS A 232 -40.64 0.44 -4.40
C LYS A 232 -39.87 0.95 -5.62
N PRO A 233 -38.60 0.54 -5.80
CA PRO A 233 -37.84 0.90 -6.99
C PRO A 233 -38.47 0.28 -8.24
N ASP A 234 -38.21 0.89 -9.39
CA ASP A 234 -38.67 0.35 -10.67
C ASP A 234 -38.07 -1.04 -10.92
N ARG A 235 -38.93 -2.00 -11.28
CA ARG A 235 -38.52 -3.40 -11.50
C ARG A 235 -37.48 -3.53 -12.62
N GLY A 236 -37.62 -2.74 -13.69
CA GLY A 236 -36.67 -2.72 -14.80
C GLY A 236 -35.27 -2.30 -14.35
N GLN A 237 -35.19 -1.27 -13.50
CA GLN A 237 -33.94 -0.81 -12.90
C GLN A 237 -33.30 -1.87 -11.99
N VAL A 238 -34.09 -2.53 -11.14
CA VAL A 238 -33.58 -3.61 -10.27
C VAL A 238 -33.00 -4.76 -11.10
N ILE A 239 -33.70 -5.19 -12.15
CA ILE A 239 -33.21 -6.23 -13.08
C ILE A 239 -31.88 -5.81 -13.71
N ALA A 240 -31.78 -4.58 -14.23
CA ALA A 240 -30.58 -4.08 -14.87
C ALA A 240 -29.39 -4.06 -13.90
N LYS A 241 -29.59 -3.52 -12.69
CA LYS A 241 -28.57 -3.47 -11.64
C LYS A 241 -28.12 -4.86 -11.19
N VAL A 242 -29.04 -5.79 -10.90
CA VAL A 242 -28.71 -7.16 -10.49
C VAL A 242 -27.88 -7.87 -11.57
N LYS A 243 -28.26 -7.75 -12.84
CA LYS A 243 -27.48 -8.33 -13.97
C LYS A 243 -26.10 -7.69 -14.09
N GLU A 244 -26.03 -6.37 -14.00
CA GLU A 244 -24.76 -5.64 -14.08
C GLU A 244 -23.81 -6.04 -12.96
N TRP A 245 -24.26 -6.00 -11.71
CA TRP A 245 -23.42 -6.30 -10.55
C TRP A 245 -23.01 -7.76 -10.53
N SER A 246 -23.91 -8.69 -10.87
CA SER A 246 -23.56 -10.10 -11.04
C SER A 246 -22.43 -10.29 -12.05
N ARG A 247 -22.42 -9.53 -13.15
CA ARG A 247 -21.34 -9.57 -14.15
C ARG A 247 -20.04 -8.97 -13.59
N ARG A 248 -20.14 -7.85 -12.87
CA ARG A 248 -18.99 -7.15 -12.27
C ARG A 248 -18.40 -7.90 -11.06
N ALA A 249 -19.13 -8.85 -10.49
CA ALA A 249 -18.72 -9.59 -9.30
C ALA A 249 -17.61 -10.61 -9.53
N TRP A 250 -17.37 -11.03 -10.78
CA TRP A 250 -16.48 -12.17 -11.08
C TRP A 250 -15.08 -12.09 -10.44
N PRO A 251 -14.34 -10.96 -10.50
CA PRO A 251 -13.03 -10.85 -9.84
C PRO A 251 -13.11 -11.03 -8.33
N TRP A 252 -14.17 -10.53 -7.71
CA TRP A 252 -14.39 -10.59 -6.27
C TRP A 252 -14.73 -12.02 -5.84
N VAL A 253 -15.57 -12.70 -6.62
CA VAL A 253 -15.87 -14.13 -6.43
C VAL A 253 -14.60 -14.96 -6.47
N GLN A 254 -13.66 -14.67 -7.38
CA GLN A 254 -12.36 -15.36 -7.40
C GLN A 254 -11.57 -15.11 -6.11
N LEU A 255 -11.46 -13.87 -5.64
CA LEU A 255 -10.74 -13.57 -4.40
C LEU A 255 -11.38 -14.22 -3.18
N VAL A 256 -12.71 -14.19 -3.06
CA VAL A 256 -13.45 -14.84 -1.97
C VAL A 256 -13.22 -16.36 -2.01
N ARG A 257 -13.24 -16.99 -3.19
CA ARG A 257 -12.90 -18.41 -3.37
C ARG A 257 -11.47 -18.71 -2.91
N ILE A 258 -10.52 -17.88 -3.30
CA ILE A 258 -9.09 -18.07 -3.00
C ILE A 258 -8.82 -17.99 -1.50
N ALA A 259 -9.38 -16.97 -0.85
CA ALA A 259 -9.18 -16.72 0.57
C ALA A 259 -10.11 -17.56 1.48
N GLY A 260 -11.18 -18.13 0.91
CA GLY A 260 -12.20 -18.89 1.65
C GLY A 260 -13.13 -18.02 2.50
N SER A 261 -13.09 -16.69 2.33
CA SER A 261 -13.92 -15.76 3.12
C SER A 261 -14.15 -14.43 2.38
N PRO A 262 -15.35 -13.83 2.48
CA PRO A 262 -15.63 -12.49 1.93
C PRO A 262 -14.82 -11.38 2.59
N ASN A 263 -14.27 -11.62 3.78
CA ASN A 263 -13.44 -10.65 4.49
C ASN A 263 -12.27 -10.18 3.63
N ILE A 264 -11.73 -11.02 2.73
CA ILE A 264 -10.63 -10.64 1.82
C ILE A 264 -10.90 -9.33 1.05
N LEU A 265 -12.16 -9.04 0.75
CA LEU A 265 -12.56 -7.84 0.02
C LEU A 265 -12.40 -6.57 0.86
N CYS A 266 -12.42 -6.68 2.18
CA CYS A 266 -12.15 -5.57 3.11
C CYS A 266 -10.67 -5.21 3.13
N PHE A 267 -9.79 -6.16 2.79
CA PHE A 267 -8.33 -6.02 2.83
C PHE A 267 -7.72 -5.70 1.47
N LEU A 268 -8.51 -5.27 0.49
CA LEU A 268 -7.98 -4.84 -0.80
C LEU A 268 -7.43 -3.40 -0.73
N PRO A 269 -6.34 -3.11 -1.44
CA PRO A 269 -5.73 -1.79 -1.41
C PRO A 269 -6.64 -0.72 -2.02
N GLN A 270 -6.73 0.43 -1.34
CA GLN A 270 -7.59 1.56 -1.69
C GLN A 270 -6.79 2.77 -2.20
N GLY A 271 -5.83 2.53 -3.11
CA GLY A 271 -4.87 3.56 -3.55
C GLY A 271 -3.66 3.62 -2.62
N VAL A 272 -3.13 2.45 -2.25
CA VAL A 272 -1.96 2.35 -1.38
C VAL A 272 -0.89 1.48 -2.00
N ARG A 273 0.37 1.73 -1.64
CA ARG A 273 1.52 0.92 -2.01
C ARG A 273 2.19 0.36 -0.76
N HIS A 274 2.49 -0.93 -0.79
CA HIS A 274 3.30 -1.55 0.26
C HIS A 274 4.80 -1.25 0.08
N PHE A 275 5.25 -1.16 -1.17
CA PHE A 275 6.67 -0.93 -1.50
C PHE A 275 6.92 0.55 -1.83
N PRO A 276 7.94 1.20 -1.23
CA PRO A 276 8.30 2.58 -1.56
C PRO A 276 8.70 2.75 -3.03
N GLY A 277 8.44 3.92 -3.62
CA GLY A 277 8.83 4.25 -5.00
C GLY A 277 7.97 3.62 -6.10
N GLU A 278 6.98 2.81 -5.73
CA GLU A 278 6.15 2.05 -6.68
C GLU A 278 4.77 2.66 -6.92
N ASP A 279 4.09 2.18 -7.97
CA ASP A 279 2.69 2.51 -8.25
C ASP A 279 1.76 2.08 -7.11
N GLU A 280 0.76 2.92 -6.84
CA GLU A 280 -0.36 2.61 -5.96
C GLU A 280 -1.26 1.55 -6.57
N TRP A 281 -1.74 0.64 -5.72
CA TRP A 281 -2.75 -0.33 -6.13
C TRP A 281 -4.12 0.11 -5.68
N ARG A 282 -5.08 -0.07 -6.58
CA ARG A 282 -6.49 0.13 -6.33
C ARG A 282 -7.22 -1.19 -6.47
N MET A 283 -8.31 -1.32 -5.73
CA MET A 283 -9.24 -2.44 -5.82
C MET A 283 -9.63 -2.75 -7.28
N THR A 284 -9.81 -1.72 -8.11
CA THR A 284 -10.17 -1.86 -9.53
C THR A 284 -9.14 -2.58 -10.40
N ASP A 285 -7.87 -2.65 -9.98
CA ASP A 285 -6.81 -3.29 -10.77
C ASP A 285 -7.02 -4.80 -10.89
N TYR A 286 -7.67 -5.41 -9.90
CA TYR A 286 -8.03 -6.83 -9.91
C TYR A 286 -9.09 -7.15 -10.98
N ARG A 287 -9.87 -6.17 -11.45
CA ARG A 287 -10.89 -6.38 -12.51
C ARG A 287 -10.30 -6.71 -13.87
N ARG A 288 -9.02 -6.39 -14.09
CA ARG A 288 -8.32 -6.60 -15.37
C ARG A 288 -7.65 -7.96 -15.45
N LEU A 289 -7.68 -8.74 -14.38
CA LEU A 289 -7.03 -10.04 -14.30
C LEU A 289 -7.83 -11.11 -15.04
N LYS A 290 -7.12 -12.03 -15.67
CA LYS A 290 -7.67 -13.23 -16.32
C LYS A 290 -7.66 -14.41 -15.36
N LYS A 291 -8.41 -15.47 -15.67
CA LYS A 291 -8.50 -16.70 -14.85
C LYS A 291 -7.11 -17.26 -14.49
N ALA A 292 -6.23 -17.44 -15.47
CA ALA A 292 -4.87 -17.95 -15.23
C ALA A 292 -4.05 -17.08 -14.25
N GLN A 293 -4.29 -15.77 -14.22
CA GLN A 293 -3.63 -14.86 -13.26
C GLN A 293 -4.23 -15.01 -11.86
N PHE A 294 -5.53 -15.28 -11.75
CA PHE A 294 -6.15 -15.64 -10.47
C PHE A 294 -5.64 -16.98 -9.93
N ASP A 295 -5.35 -17.96 -10.79
CA ASP A 295 -4.76 -19.24 -10.39
C ASP A 295 -3.35 -19.03 -9.80
N ILE A 296 -2.56 -18.10 -10.37
CA ILE A 296 -1.27 -17.68 -9.79
C ILE A 296 -1.46 -16.96 -8.46
N ILE A 297 -2.41 -16.01 -8.38
CA ILE A 297 -2.75 -15.32 -7.11
C ILE A 297 -3.13 -16.34 -6.04
N GLU A 298 -3.91 -17.36 -6.39
CA GLU A 298 -4.29 -18.45 -5.48
C GLU A 298 -3.08 -19.18 -4.93
N TRP A 299 -2.14 -19.54 -5.81
CA TRP A 299 -0.90 -20.20 -5.42
C TRP A 299 -0.06 -19.33 -4.48
N VAL A 300 0.21 -18.08 -4.85
CA VAL A 300 1.02 -17.16 -4.01
C VAL A 300 0.32 -16.93 -2.67
N PHE A 301 -0.99 -16.66 -2.68
CA PHE A 301 -1.77 -16.38 -1.49
C PHE A 301 -1.78 -17.57 -0.52
N ARG A 302 -2.01 -18.79 -1.02
CA ARG A 302 -1.98 -19.99 -0.17
C ARG A 302 -0.59 -20.31 0.37
N LYS A 303 0.46 -20.10 -0.42
CA LYS A 303 1.84 -20.40 0.00
C LYS A 303 2.36 -19.39 1.01
N HIS A 304 1.98 -18.11 0.89
CA HIS A 304 2.63 -17.02 1.65
C HIS A 304 1.69 -16.23 2.58
N ARG A 305 0.38 -16.21 2.33
CA ARG A 305 -0.61 -15.37 3.06
C ARG A 305 -1.80 -16.14 3.61
N ALA A 306 -1.73 -17.48 3.70
CA ALA A 306 -2.87 -18.31 4.13
C ALA A 306 -3.41 -18.00 5.55
N ALA A 307 -2.60 -17.36 6.40
CA ALA A 307 -3.02 -16.98 7.75
C ALA A 307 -3.70 -15.60 7.84
N LEU A 308 -3.72 -14.81 6.76
CA LEU A 308 -4.12 -13.39 6.78
C LEU A 308 -5.48 -13.14 7.45
N LEU A 309 -6.46 -14.00 7.20
CA LEU A 309 -7.83 -13.82 7.70
C LEU A 309 -8.13 -14.64 8.95
N ARG A 310 -7.13 -15.34 9.52
CA ARG A 310 -7.36 -16.33 10.60
C ARG A 310 -7.95 -15.70 11.86
N SER A 311 -7.50 -14.50 12.21
CA SER A 311 -7.96 -13.76 13.40
C SER A 311 -9.11 -12.81 13.13
N VAL A 312 -9.57 -12.70 11.87
CA VAL A 312 -10.64 -11.78 11.50
C VAL A 312 -12.00 -12.44 11.78
N PRO A 313 -12.93 -11.80 12.51
CA PRO A 313 -14.27 -12.32 12.72
C PRO A 313 -14.97 -12.69 11.40
N VAL A 314 -15.68 -13.82 11.37
CA VAL A 314 -16.26 -14.37 10.13
C VAL A 314 -17.25 -13.40 9.46
N ASP A 315 -17.94 -12.60 10.26
CA ASP A 315 -18.93 -11.60 9.86
C ASP A 315 -18.36 -10.18 9.74
N PHE A 316 -17.03 -10.00 9.81
CA PHE A 316 -16.40 -8.67 9.74
C PHE A 316 -16.80 -7.88 8.47
N PHE A 317 -16.95 -8.55 7.32
CA PHE A 317 -17.42 -7.93 6.09
C PHE A 317 -18.80 -7.24 6.23
N GLU A 318 -19.66 -7.69 7.15
CA GLU A 318 -20.97 -7.10 7.38
C GLU A 318 -20.88 -5.68 7.96
N VAL A 319 -19.77 -5.34 8.62
CA VAL A 319 -19.49 -3.97 9.08
C VAL A 319 -19.54 -3.00 7.90
N PHE A 320 -18.96 -3.39 6.77
CA PHE A 320 -18.88 -2.53 5.59
C PHE A 320 -20.04 -2.74 4.61
N LEU A 321 -20.56 -3.97 4.50
CA LEU A 321 -21.68 -4.28 3.61
C LEU A 321 -23.01 -3.81 4.19
N TYR A 322 -23.34 -4.22 5.41
CA TYR A 322 -24.65 -3.95 6.03
C TYR A 322 -24.62 -2.81 7.05
N ARG A 323 -23.46 -2.16 7.21
CA ARG A 323 -23.22 -1.13 8.23
C ARG A 323 -23.46 -1.63 9.66
N ARG A 324 -23.17 -2.91 9.88
CA ARG A 324 -23.34 -3.60 11.16
C ARG A 324 -22.06 -3.50 11.98
N LEU A 325 -21.81 -2.31 12.50
CA LEU A 325 -20.66 -2.05 13.32
C LEU A 325 -20.93 -2.57 14.75
N PRO A 326 -20.10 -3.48 15.32
CA PRO A 326 -20.31 -4.03 16.67
C PRO A 326 -20.25 -2.93 17.72
N GLU A 327 -20.84 -3.07 18.89
CA GLU A 327 -20.72 -2.03 19.95
C GLU A 327 -19.28 -1.90 20.46
N ALA A 328 -18.64 -3.03 20.71
CA ALA A 328 -17.23 -3.10 21.07
C ALA A 328 -16.33 -2.62 19.92
N ARG A 329 -15.20 -2.00 20.28
CA ARG A 329 -14.18 -1.59 19.31
C ARG A 329 -13.21 -2.72 19.04
N PHE A 330 -12.66 -2.75 17.84
CA PHE A 330 -11.52 -3.58 17.50
C PHE A 330 -10.23 -2.97 18.04
N ALA A 331 -9.26 -3.80 18.43
CA ALA A 331 -7.97 -3.32 18.96
C ALA A 331 -7.26 -2.34 18.01
N ILE A 332 -7.32 -2.59 16.69
CA ILE A 332 -6.74 -1.71 15.67
C ILE A 332 -7.28 -0.27 15.70
N GLU A 333 -8.51 -0.06 16.19
CA GLU A 333 -9.08 1.29 16.31
C GLU A 333 -8.34 2.14 17.36
N GLY A 334 -7.63 1.51 18.30
CA GLY A 334 -6.85 2.18 19.35
C GLY A 334 -5.36 2.41 19.00
N TRP A 335 -4.83 1.77 17.96
CA TRP A 335 -3.43 1.90 17.56
C TRP A 335 -3.18 3.18 16.78
N SER A 336 -1.98 3.75 16.82
CA SER A 336 -1.62 4.89 15.96
C SER A 336 -1.35 4.46 14.51
N ASP A 337 -1.43 5.37 13.55
CA ASP A 337 -1.14 5.04 12.15
C ASP A 337 0.34 4.72 11.96
N GLU A 338 1.21 5.48 12.61
CA GLU A 338 2.65 5.29 12.64
C GLU A 338 3.00 3.91 13.20
N GLU A 339 2.33 3.52 14.29
CA GLU A 339 2.47 2.21 14.89
C GLU A 339 2.10 1.09 13.91
N ILE A 340 0.96 1.19 13.21
CA ILE A 340 0.55 0.19 12.22
C ILE A 340 1.57 0.15 11.07
N LEU A 341 1.96 1.31 10.52
CA LEU A 341 2.85 1.41 9.36
C LEU A 341 4.28 0.95 9.65
N SER A 342 4.72 1.01 10.91
CA SER A 342 6.04 0.55 11.33
C SER A 342 6.17 -0.97 11.41
N GLU A 343 5.06 -1.70 11.46
CA GLU A 343 5.04 -3.15 11.58
C GLU A 343 5.34 -3.83 10.23
N PRO A 344 6.11 -4.93 10.23
CA PRO A 344 6.32 -5.72 9.02
C PRO A 344 5.03 -6.35 8.52
N LEU A 345 5.02 -6.76 7.24
CA LEU A 345 3.87 -7.49 6.70
C LEU A 345 3.65 -8.79 7.48
N ASP A 346 2.39 -9.05 7.82
CA ASP A 346 1.96 -10.21 8.61
C ASP A 346 2.60 -10.27 10.01
N SER A 347 2.94 -9.12 10.61
CA SER A 347 3.37 -9.04 12.02
C SER A 347 2.40 -9.81 12.94
N ALA A 348 2.94 -10.52 13.95
CA ALA A 348 2.13 -11.23 14.93
C ALA A 348 1.18 -10.29 15.69
N LYS A 349 1.52 -8.99 15.78
CA LYS A 349 0.62 -7.98 16.32
C LYS A 349 -0.71 -7.91 15.58
N PHE A 350 -0.70 -8.08 14.26
CA PHE A 350 -1.92 -8.04 13.45
C PHE A 350 -2.85 -9.23 13.71
N ASP A 351 -2.36 -10.31 14.35
CA ASP A 351 -3.23 -11.38 14.81
C ASP A 351 -4.23 -10.88 15.87
N HIS A 352 -3.92 -9.81 16.60
CA HIS A 352 -4.79 -9.22 17.62
C HIS A 352 -5.58 -7.99 17.13
N ALA A 353 -5.40 -7.57 15.87
CA ALA A 353 -5.98 -6.33 15.34
C ALA A 353 -7.52 -6.27 15.42
N PHE A 354 -8.17 -7.43 15.31
CA PHE A 354 -9.62 -7.56 15.24
C PHE A 354 -10.22 -8.24 16.47
N GLU A 355 -9.47 -8.31 17.57
CA GLU A 355 -10.02 -8.67 18.87
C GLU A 355 -10.86 -7.51 19.42
N HIS A 356 -11.94 -7.86 20.13
CA HIS A 356 -12.79 -6.87 20.79
C HIS A 356 -12.13 -6.35 22.06
N VAL A 357 -12.03 -5.03 22.18
CA VAL A 357 -11.56 -4.35 23.38
C VAL A 357 -12.77 -3.77 24.12
N ALA A 358 -12.85 -4.04 25.43
CA ALA A 358 -13.90 -3.48 26.27
C ALA A 358 -13.82 -1.95 26.27
N THR A 359 -14.93 -1.29 25.94
CA THR A 359 -15.07 0.16 26.14
C THR A 359 -15.06 0.45 27.64
N SER A 360 -13.99 1.09 28.12
CA SER A 360 -13.87 1.57 29.51
C SER A 360 -14.74 2.80 29.72
#